data_AF-T2SC60-F1
#
_entry.id   AF-T2SC60-F1
#
_cell.length_a   1.000
_cell.length_b   1.000
_cell.length_c   1.000
_cell.angle_alpha   90.00
_cell.angle_beta   90.00
_cell.angle_gamma   90.00
#
_symmetry.space_group_name_H-M   'P 1'
#
loop_
_entity.id
_entity.type
_entity.pdbx_description
1 polymer ?
#
loop_
_entity_poly.entity_id
_entity_poly.type
_entity_poly.pdbx_seq_one_letter_code
_entity_poly.pdbx_strand_id
1 'polypeptide(L)'
;MVEKIAIQGVVEDNKRKHLTKEANQMFQALEQRDTLFVCMNMDEYTELAFSNLKKCLVIDVSELNAYLLAAFSSVVMEEAAFQYVVQDKTEE
;
A
#
# COMPACT_ATOMS: atom_id res chain seq x y z
N MET A 1 -10.99 -10.75 -8.75
CA MET A 1 -10.49 -9.41 -9.12
C MET A 1 -9.33 -9.09 -8.19
N VAL A 2 -8.33 -8.32 -8.61
CA VAL A 2 -7.07 -8.18 -7.84
C VAL A 2 -7.31 -7.28 -6.62
N GLU A 3 -7.60 -7.89 -5.47
CA GLU A 3 -7.89 -7.25 -4.15
C GLU A 3 -6.63 -6.87 -3.36
N LYS A 4 -5.44 -7.05 -3.97
CA LYS A 4 -4.16 -6.79 -3.35
C LYS A 4 -3.59 -5.47 -3.87
N ILE A 5 -2.92 -4.69 -3.02
CA ILE A 5 -1.98 -3.64 -3.46
C ILE A 5 -0.76 -4.40 -4.00
N ALA A 6 -0.94 -5.03 -5.15
CA ALA A 6 0.07 -5.85 -5.79
C ALA A 6 0.65 -5.03 -6.94
N ILE A 7 1.89 -4.60 -6.77
CA ILE A 7 2.71 -4.21 -7.90
C ILE A 7 3.09 -5.52 -8.59
N GLN A 8 2.29 -5.92 -9.57
CA GLN A 8 2.60 -7.02 -10.47
C GLN A 8 3.69 -6.54 -11.43
N GLY A 9 4.91 -6.47 -10.92
CA GLY A 9 6.04 -5.94 -11.69
C GLY A 9 6.18 -6.59 -13.05
N VAL A 10 6.57 -5.80 -14.05
CA VAL A 10 6.98 -6.35 -15.34
C VAL A 10 8.15 -7.32 -15.12
N VAL A 11 7.94 -8.59 -15.48
CA VAL A 11 9.01 -9.59 -15.52
C VAL A 11 9.70 -9.47 -16.87
N GLU A 12 10.87 -8.84 -16.89
CA GLU A 12 11.78 -8.83 -18.02
C GLU A 12 13.06 -9.58 -17.63
N ASP A 13 13.54 -10.49 -18.47
CA ASP A 13 14.79 -11.24 -18.23
C ASP A 13 14.81 -11.98 -16.87
N ASN A 14 13.68 -12.55 -16.44
CA ASN A 14 13.48 -13.15 -15.11
C ASN A 14 13.75 -12.20 -13.91
N LYS A 15 13.72 -10.89 -14.15
CA LYS A 15 13.87 -9.85 -13.12
C LYS A 15 12.65 -8.94 -13.11
N ARG A 16 12.20 -8.55 -11.92
CA ARG A 16 11.16 -7.52 -11.77
C ARG A 16 11.80 -6.15 -12.03
N LYS A 17 11.41 -5.49 -13.11
CA LYS A 17 11.86 -4.13 -13.46
C LYS A 17 10.72 -3.14 -13.34
N HIS A 18 11.04 -1.85 -13.26
CA HIS A 18 10.09 -0.72 -13.29
C HIS A 18 9.05 -0.65 -12.15
N LEU A 19 9.26 -1.37 -11.05
CA LEU A 19 8.36 -1.41 -9.89
C LEU A 19 7.99 -0.02 -9.33
N THR A 20 8.97 0.88 -9.15
CA THR A 20 8.71 2.26 -8.69
C THR A 20 7.88 3.08 -9.68
N LYS A 21 8.01 2.82 -10.99
CA LYS A 21 7.22 3.52 -12.01
C LYS A 21 5.75 3.09 -11.93
N GLU A 22 5.50 1.79 -11.77
CA GLU A 22 4.15 1.26 -11.57
C GLU A 22 3.52 1.77 -10.27
N ALA A 23 4.27 1.76 -9.16
CA ALA A 23 3.85 2.34 -7.89
C ALA A 23 3.44 3.82 -8.05
N ASN A 24 4.24 4.59 -8.79
CA ASN A 24 3.98 6.01 -9.04
C ASN A 24 2.74 6.22 -9.93
N GLN A 25 2.52 5.34 -10.92
CA GLN A 25 1.31 5.38 -11.76
C GLN A 25 0.05 5.08 -10.94
N MET A 26 0.11 4.06 -10.07
CA MET A 26 -0.97 3.75 -9.13
C MET A 26 -1.27 4.94 -8.23
N PHE A 27 -0.25 5.56 -7.63
CA PHE A 27 -0.42 6.74 -6.79
C PHE A 27 -1.03 7.93 -7.56
N GLN A 28 -0.53 8.23 -8.76
CA GLN A 28 -1.03 9.35 -9.56
C GLN A 28 -2.49 9.20 -9.97
N ALA A 29 -2.95 7.96 -10.19
CA ALA A 29 -4.35 7.68 -10.53
C ALA A 29 -5.34 8.01 -9.40
N LEU A 30 -4.87 8.16 -8.16
CA LEU A 30 -5.71 8.53 -7.01
C LEU A 30 -6.00 10.03 -6.94
N GLU A 31 -5.21 10.86 -7.64
CA GLU A 31 -5.31 12.33 -7.63
C GLU A 31 -5.25 12.95 -6.22
N GLN A 32 -4.49 12.34 -5.31
CA GLN A 32 -4.33 12.80 -3.92
C GLN A 32 -3.00 13.50 -3.66
N ARG A 33 -2.95 14.34 -2.63
CA ARG A 33 -1.74 15.07 -2.21
C ARG A 33 -0.64 14.11 -1.74
N ASP A 34 -1.02 13.19 -0.87
CA ASP A 34 -0.22 12.08 -0.36
C ASP A 34 -1.16 10.91 0.01
N THR A 35 -0.61 9.70 0.09
CA THR A 35 -1.41 8.49 0.38
C THR A 35 -0.65 7.47 1.22
N LEU A 36 -1.30 6.97 2.26
CA LEU A 36 -0.87 5.79 3.02
C LEU A 36 -1.48 4.55 2.38
N PHE A 37 -0.64 3.60 1.99
CA PHE A 37 -1.03 2.28 1.51
C PHE A 37 -0.87 1.26 2.63
N VAL A 38 -1.92 0.51 2.96
CA VAL A 38 -1.90 -0.49 4.03
C VAL A 38 -2.14 -1.88 3.45
N CYS A 39 -1.13 -2.73 3.59
CA CYS A 39 -1.13 -4.11 3.13
C CYS A 39 -1.36 -5.07 4.30
N MET A 40 -2.05 -6.19 4.06
CA MET A 40 -2.20 -7.24 5.08
C MET A 40 -0.92 -8.05 5.25
N ASN A 41 -0.20 -8.30 4.15
CA ASN A 41 1.10 -8.95 4.13
C ASN A 41 1.92 -8.34 2.98
N MET A 42 2.81 -7.41 3.35
CA MET A 42 3.68 -6.72 2.39
C MET A 42 4.82 -7.63 1.91
N ASP A 43 5.14 -7.56 0.61
CA ASP A 43 6.35 -8.19 0.07
C ASP A 43 7.48 -7.17 -0.13
N GLU A 44 8.73 -7.65 -0.11
CA GLU A 44 9.94 -6.83 -0.23
C GLU A 44 9.95 -5.98 -1.51
N TYR A 45 9.40 -6.50 -2.61
CA TYR A 45 9.37 -5.77 -3.88
C TYR A 45 8.41 -4.58 -3.83
N THR A 46 7.28 -4.74 -3.15
CA THR A 46 6.30 -3.70 -2.92
C THR A 46 6.90 -2.61 -2.04
N GLU A 47 7.55 -3.00 -0.93
CA GLU A 47 8.27 -2.06 -0.06
C GLU A 47 9.31 -1.24 -0.86
N LEU A 48 10.18 -1.92 -1.61
CA LEU A 48 11.20 -1.28 -2.44
C LEU A 48 10.60 -0.36 -3.52
N ALA A 49 9.47 -0.74 -4.11
CA ALA A 49 8.82 0.05 -5.15
C ALA A 49 8.35 1.41 -4.62
N PHE A 50 7.75 1.43 -3.44
CA PHE A 50 7.20 2.63 -2.80
C PHE A 50 8.26 3.45 -2.04
N SER A 51 9.38 2.84 -1.60
CA SER A 51 10.44 3.49 -0.81
C SER A 51 11.00 4.80 -1.42
N ASN A 52 10.98 4.92 -2.75
CA ASN A 52 11.51 6.09 -3.46
C ASN A 52 10.47 7.20 -3.70
N LEU A 53 9.21 6.98 -3.32
CA LEU A 53 8.10 7.90 -3.60
C LEU A 53 7.77 8.76 -2.38
N LYS A 54 8.21 10.02 -2.37
CA LYS A 54 8.09 10.93 -1.22
C LYS A 54 6.65 11.24 -0.76
N LYS A 55 5.66 11.06 -1.64
CA LYS A 55 4.25 11.40 -1.37
C LYS A 55 3.40 10.19 -0.99
N CYS A 56 4.01 9.02 -0.84
CA CYS A 56 3.28 7.86 -0.37
C CYS A 56 4.16 7.03 0.55
N LEU A 57 3.49 6.32 1.44
CA LEU A 57 4.10 5.34 2.31
C LEU A 57 3.30 4.06 2.17
N VAL A 58 3.99 2.93 2.09
CA VAL A 58 3.37 1.61 2.21
C VAL A 58 3.78 1.03 3.55
N ILE A 59 2.83 0.42 4.24
CA ILE A 59 3.05 -0.24 5.53
C ILE A 59 2.33 -1.58 5.57
N ASP A 60 2.79 -2.44 6.47
CA ASP A 60 2.01 -3.60 6.91
C ASP A 60 0.94 -3.16 7.93
N VAL A 61 -0.18 -3.88 7.99
CA VAL A 61 -1.27 -3.59 8.94
C VAL A 61 -0.79 -3.59 10.40
N SER A 62 0.24 -4.39 10.72
CA SER A 62 0.86 -4.44 12.04
C SER A 62 1.57 -3.14 12.46
N GLU A 63 1.93 -2.29 11.50
CA GLU A 63 2.59 -0.99 11.74
C GLU A 63 1.58 0.17 11.83
N LEU A 64 0.32 -0.10 11.49
CA LEU A 64 -0.74 0.90 11.44
C LEU A 64 -0.98 1.51 12.82
N ASN A 65 -0.98 2.85 12.86
CA ASN A 65 -1.27 3.60 14.06
C ASN A 65 -1.97 4.92 13.73
N ALA A 66 -2.56 5.55 14.75
CA ALA A 66 -3.34 6.77 14.59
C ALA A 66 -2.52 7.95 14.05
N TYR A 67 -1.21 8.01 14.36
CA TYR A 67 -0.34 9.07 13.86
C TYR A 67 -0.16 8.96 12.34
N LEU A 68 0.12 7.75 11.83
CA LEU A 68 0.23 7.52 10.39
C LEU A 68 -1.10 7.81 9.68
N LEU A 69 -2.23 7.33 10.22
CA LEU A 69 -3.55 7.62 9.64
C LEU A 69 -3.84 9.12 9.55
N ALA A 70 -3.45 9.91 10.55
CA ALA A 70 -3.67 11.35 10.58
C ALA A 70 -2.68 12.15 9.72
N ALA A 71 -1.50 11.60 9.40
CA ALA A 71 -0.45 12.30 8.67
C ALA A 71 -0.72 12.39 7.15
N PHE A 72 -1.51 11.47 6.60
CA PHE A 72 -1.80 11.39 5.17
C PHE A 72 -3.20 11.92 4.86
N SER A 73 -3.34 12.55 3.69
CA SER A 73 -4.61 13.05 3.16
C SER A 73 -5.54 11.95 2.63
N SER A 74 -4.98 10.78 2.34
CA SER A 74 -5.72 9.63 1.84
C SER A 74 -5.11 8.33 2.38
N VAL A 75 -5.96 7.33 2.57
CA VAL A 75 -5.57 5.99 3.00
C VAL A 75 -6.22 4.99 2.06
N VAL A 76 -5.40 4.10 1.50
CA VAL A 76 -5.83 2.97 0.67
C VAL A 76 -5.44 1.70 1.40
N MET A 77 -6.42 0.84 1.67
CA MET A 77 -6.20 -0.41 2.42
C MET A 77 -6.62 -1.59 1.56
N GLU A 78 -5.86 -2.68 1.64
CA GLU A 78 -6.34 -3.99 1.18
C GLU A 78 -7.58 -4.38 1.98
N GLU A 79 -8.52 -5.07 1.32
CA GLU A 79 -9.76 -5.51 1.98
C GLU A 79 -9.46 -6.33 3.23
N ALA A 80 -8.49 -7.25 3.17
CA ALA A 80 -8.07 -8.06 4.30
C ALA A 80 -7.52 -7.22 5.47
N ALA A 81 -6.75 -6.17 5.18
CA ALA A 81 -6.22 -5.26 6.20
C ALA A 81 -7.35 -4.42 6.83
N PHE A 82 -8.31 -3.96 6.03
CA PHE A 82 -9.47 -3.25 6.54
C PHE A 82 -10.33 -4.14 7.45
N GLN A 83 -10.60 -5.38 7.03
CA GLN A 83 -11.33 -6.35 7.82
C GLN A 83 -10.61 -6.64 9.15
N TYR A 84 -9.30 -6.83 9.14
CA TYR A 84 -8.50 -7.01 10.35
C TYR A 84 -8.66 -5.85 11.35
N VAL A 85 -8.67 -4.61 10.87
CA VAL A 85 -8.81 -3.41 11.71
C VAL A 85 -10.23 -3.21 12.24
N VAL A 86 -11.25 -3.63 11.49
CA VAL A 86 -12.67 -3.39 11.83
C VAL A 86 -13.30 -4.55 12.61
N GLN A 87 -12.85 -5.79 12.40
CA GLN A 87 -13.46 -6.99 13.01
C GLN A 87 -13.32 -7.05 14.55
N ASP A 88 -12.33 -6.36 15.13
CA ASP A 88 -12.02 -6.41 16.56
C ASP A 88 -12.98 -5.57 17.45
N LYS A 89 -14.13 -5.12 16.91
CA LYS A 89 -15.08 -4.21 17.60
C LYS A 89 -16.51 -4.74 17.76
N THR A 90 -16.74 -6.04 17.54
CA THR A 90 -18.10 -6.63 17.61
C THR A 90 -18.27 -7.67 18.72
N GLU A 91 -17.42 -7.65 19.74
CA GLU A 91 -17.66 -8.40 20.98
C GLU A 91 -18.03 -7.40 22.10
N GLU A 92 -19.32 -7.02 22.14
CA GLU A 92 -20.03 -6.55 23.33
C GLU A 92 -21.13 -7.57 23.68
#